data_AF-A0A2A2BQ55-F1
#
_entry.id   AF-A0A2A2BQ55-F1
#
_cell.length_a   1.000
_cell.length_b   1.000
_cell.length_c   1.000
_cell.angle_alpha   90.00
_cell.angle_beta   90.00
_cell.angle_gamma   90.00
#
_symmetry.space_group_name_H-M   'P 1'
#
loop_
_entity.id
_entity.type
_entity.pdbx_description
1 polymer ?
#
loop_
_entity_poly.entity_id
_entity_poly.type
_entity_poly.pdbx_seq_one_letter_code
_entity_poly.pdbx_strand_id
1 'polypeptide(L)' 'MQTCVFQLNYIYETRKPDIKEQIVEMVHNGVGVRDSSRTLKVDINTVILTL' A
#
# COMPACT_ATOMS: atom_id res chain seq x y z
N MET A 1 -27.01 10.37 10.87
CA MET A 1 -26.60 10.77 9.51
C MET A 1 -25.08 10.69 9.45
N GLN A 2 -24.51 9.75 8.69
CA GLN A 2 -23.06 9.60 8.56
C GLN A 2 -22.57 10.65 7.55
N THR A 3 -21.76 11.62 7.97
CA THR A 3 -21.12 12.57 7.07
C THR A 3 -20.01 11.87 6.29
N CYS A 4 -20.04 11.95 4.96
CA CYS A 4 -18.96 11.46 4.11
C CYS A 4 -17.76 12.40 4.27
N VAL A 5 -16.69 11.93 4.93
CA VAL A 5 -15.45 12.69 5.13
C VAL A 5 -14.37 12.14 4.20
N PHE A 6 -13.69 13.02 3.47
CA PHE A 6 -12.54 12.68 2.62
C PHE A 6 -11.24 12.94 3.38
N GLN A 7 -10.31 11.98 3.34
CA GLN A 7 -9.00 12.12 3.97
C GLN A 7 -8.05 12.89 3.03
N LEU A 8 -7.78 14.16 3.33
CA LEU A 8 -6.89 15.00 2.53
C LEU A 8 -5.39 14.75 2.80
N ASN A 9 -5.03 14.44 4.05
CA ASN A 9 -3.63 14.29 4.46
C ASN A 9 -3.43 12.95 5.16
N TYR A 10 -2.50 12.15 4.65
CA TYR A 10 -2.07 10.91 5.29
C TYR A 10 -0.88 11.20 6.19
N ILE A 11 -0.98 10.84 7.48
CA ILE A 11 0.14 10.90 8.42
C ILE A 11 1.20 9.85 8.04
N TYR A 12 0.76 8.73 7.46
CA TYR A 12 1.61 7.63 7.03
C TYR A 12 1.62 7.55 5.51
N GLU A 13 2.75 7.90 4.91
CA GLU A 13 3.00 7.83 3.47
C GLU A 13 2.67 6.45 2.87
N THR A 14 2.90 5.38 3.64
CA THR A 14 2.62 3.99 3.22
C THR A 14 1.13 3.66 3.07
N ARG A 15 0.25 4.51 3.61
CA ARG A 15 -1.21 4.36 3.49
C ARG A 15 -1.79 5.21 2.37
N LYS A 16 -0.97 5.90 1.59
CA LYS A 16 -1.42 6.59 0.38
C LYS A 16 -1.90 5.56 -0.64
N PRO A 17 -2.95 5.87 -1.42
CA PRO A 17 -3.48 4.98 -2.45
C PRO A 17 -2.39 4.57 -3.46
N ASP A 18 -1.47 5.47 -3.80
CA ASP A 18 -0.35 5.21 -4.72
C ASP A 18 0.51 4.02 -4.30
N ILE A 19 0.81 3.89 -3.00
CA ILE A 19 1.61 2.79 -2.47
C ILE A 19 0.84 1.47 -2.56
N LYS A 20 -0.47 1.51 -2.31
CA LYS A 20 -1.35 0.35 -2.43
C LYS A 20 -1.38 -0.16 -3.88
N GLU A 21 -1.56 0.74 -4.84
CA GLU A 21 -1.59 0.42 -6.26
C GLU A 21 -0.27 -0.16 -6.74
N GLN A 22 0.87 0.40 -6.31
CA GLN A 22 2.20 -0.13 -6.61
C GLN A 22 2.40 -1.55 -6.04
N ILE A 23 1.95 -1.82 -4.82
CA ILE A 23 2.01 -3.17 -4.23
C ILE A 23 1.23 -4.17 -5.10
N VAL A 24 0.01 -3.82 -5.49
CA VAL A 24 -0.85 -4.68 -6.30
C VAL A 24 -0.24 -4.94 -7.67
N GLU A 25 0.27 -3.91 -8.34
CA GLU A 25 0.94 -4.03 -9.64
C GLU A 25 2.17 -4.95 -9.54
N MET A 26 3.03 -4.74 -8.55
CA MET A 26 4.24 -5.56 -8.37
C MET A 26 3.90 -7.04 -8.15
N VAL A 27 2.92 -7.33 -7.30
CA VAL A 27 2.53 -8.71 -7.00
C VAL A 27 1.78 -9.35 -8.18
N HIS A 28 0.95 -8.58 -8.90
CA HIS A 28 0.31 -9.02 -10.14
C HIS A 28 1.34 -9.41 -11.21
N ASN A 29 2.45 -8.66 -11.29
CA ASN A 29 3.58 -8.95 -12.16
C ASN A 29 4.49 -10.10 -11.66
N GLY A 30 4.08 -10.80 -10.59
CA GLY A 30 4.80 -11.95 -10.05
C GLY A 30 5.99 -11.62 -9.15
N VAL A 31 6.17 -10.36 -8.75
CA VAL A 31 7.21 -9.98 -7.78
C VAL A 31 6.84 -10.52 -6.39
N GLY A 32 7.80 -11.15 -5.73
CA GLY A 32 7.60 -11.72 -4.40
C GLY A 32 7.32 -10.65 -3.34
N VAL A 33 6.48 -10.99 -2.35
CA VAL A 33 6.09 -10.10 -1.22
C VAL A 33 7.29 -9.43 -0.53
N ARG A 34 8.37 -10.20 -0.31
CA ARG A 34 9.63 -9.71 0.29
C ARG A 34 10.37 -8.70 -0.58
N ASP A 35 10.30 -8.88 -1.90
CA ASP A 35 10.99 -7.99 -2.82
C ASP A 35 10.19 -6.71 -3.02
N SER A 36 8.86 -6.80 -3.09
CA SER A 36 7.97 -5.63 -3.07
C SER A 36 8.15 -4.79 -1.81
N SER A 37 8.26 -5.41 -0.63
CA SER A 37 8.49 -4.67 0.61
C SER A 37 9.83 -3.93 0.63
N ARG A 38 10.89 -4.53 0.06
CA ARG A 38 12.22 -3.88 -0.05
C ARG A 38 12.23 -2.73 -1.04
N THR A 39 11.64 -2.92 -2.22
CA THR A 39 11.59 -1.91 -3.28
C THR A 39 10.80 -0.68 -2.84
N LEU A 40 9.63 -0.89 -2.22
CA LEU A 40 8.75 0.19 -1.78
C LEU A 40 9.10 0.74 -0.39
N LYS A 41 10.10 0.15 0.29
CA LYS A 41 10.51 0.50 1.66
C LYS A 41 9.33 0.51 2.65
N VAL A 42 8.42 -0.44 2.48
CA VAL A 42 7.26 -0.63 3.34
C VAL A 42 7.44 -1.88 4.19
N ASP A 43 6.78 -1.91 5.34
CA ASP A 43 6.78 -3.11 6.18
C ASP A 43 6.11 -4.28 5.45
N ILE A 44 6.63 -5.48 5.66
CA ILE A 44 6.13 -6.68 4.97
C ILE A 44 4.67 -6.98 5.33
N ASN A 45 4.22 -6.62 6.54
CA ASN A 45 2.83 -6.77 6.93
C ASN A 45 1.92 -5.82 6.15
N THR A 46 2.44 -4.67 5.71
CA THR A 46 1.68 -3.74 4.85
C THR A 46 1.42 -4.36 3.49
N VAL A 47 2.41 -5.05 2.92
CA VAL A 47 2.27 -5.78 1.66
C VAL A 47 1.27 -6.92 1.81
N ILE A 48 1.42 -7.75 2.86
CA ILE A 48 0.52 -8.88 3.13
C ILE A 48 -0.93 -8.44 3.37
N LEU A 49 -1.14 -7.33 4.09
CA LEU A 49 -2.48 -6.79 4.39
C LEU A 49 -3.16 -6.18 3.16
N THR A 50 -2.38 -5.78 2.16
CA THR A 50 -2.88 -5.14 0.93
C THR A 50 -3.38 -6.17 -0.10
N LEU A 51 -2.79 -7.36 -0.09
CA LEU A 51 -3.17 -8.50 -0.93
C LEU A 51 -4.37 -9.25 -0.35
#